data_AF-A0A0B7MPH1-F1
#
_entry.id   AF-A0A0B7MPH1-F1
#
_cell.length_a   1.000
_cell.length_b   1.000
_cell.length_c   1.000
_cell.angle_alpha   90.00
_cell.angle_beta   90.00
_cell.angle_gamma   90.00
#
_symmetry.space_group_name_H-M   'P 1'
#
loop_
_entity.id
_entity.type
_entity.pdbx_description
1 polymer ?
#
loop_
_entity_poly.entity_id
_entity_poly.type
_entity_poly.pdbx_seq_one_letter_code
_entity_poly.pdbx_strand_id
1 'polypeptide(L)'
;MFLKIFQLIKSLFVVSVAEQYKREFVLTVNEINVRRVKVTAITFIILEGILIIISLVKNKSDFFKQPDVYYSGMYVLLFIASILYLLVFIKLGKNIPASGTLIQVIGISFTCLLLYWCVGIALLDQLSYGQIIVYIVALISIAAVPFFSPLTVLLIFFSAQVLFIAFMPYFQQSTEILYGNYINSTAFLIIAWVISCIRYISYVEDFEHKKNNTGKER
;
A
#
# COMPACT_ATOMS: atom_id res chain seq x y z
N MET A 1 -0.51 6.79 -33.39
CA MET A 1 -0.52 7.31 -32.00
C MET A 1 -1.03 6.25 -31.02
N PHE A 2 -2.24 5.72 -31.19
CA PHE A 2 -2.80 4.64 -30.34
C PHE A 2 -1.94 3.39 -30.19
N LEU A 3 -1.31 2.91 -31.27
CA LEU A 3 -0.37 1.78 -31.21
C LEU A 3 0.84 2.03 -30.29
N LYS A 4 1.38 3.25 -30.29
CA LYS A 4 2.50 3.64 -29.42
C LYS A 4 2.07 3.70 -27.95
N ILE A 5 0.86 4.21 -27.68
CA ILE A 5 0.27 4.24 -26.34
C ILE A 5 0.02 2.82 -25.84
N PHE A 6 -0.53 1.94 -26.68
CA PHE A 6 -0.77 0.54 -26.33
C PHE A 6 0.54 -0.21 -26.04
N GLN A 7 1.58 0.01 -26.85
CA GLN A 7 2.91 -0.55 -26.60
C GLN A 7 3.50 -0.06 -25.28
N LEU A 8 3.34 1.23 -24.96
CA LEU A 8 3.82 1.80 -23.71
C LEU A 8 3.08 1.20 -22.49
N ILE A 9 1.75 1.07 -22.57
CA ILE A 9 0.96 0.40 -21.53
C ILE A 9 1.38 -1.07 -21.39
N LYS A 10 1.57 -1.80 -22.50
CA LYS A 10 2.03 -3.19 -22.47
C LYS A 10 3.41 -3.32 -21.81
N SER A 11 4.32 -2.39 -22.07
CA SER A 11 5.63 -2.37 -21.42
C SER A 11 5.55 -2.14 -19.91
N LEU A 12 4.46 -1.53 -19.40
CA LEU A 12 4.27 -1.41 -17.95
C LEU A 12 3.92 -2.75 -17.26
N PHE A 13 3.43 -3.74 -18.01
CA PHE A 13 3.06 -5.06 -17.48
C PHE A 13 4.11 -6.14 -17.71
N VAL A 14 4.93 -6.02 -18.76
CA VAL A 14 5.83 -7.08 -19.22
C VAL A 14 7.28 -6.67 -18.96
N VAL A 15 7.68 -6.67 -17.69
CA VAL A 15 9.09 -6.49 -17.30
C VAL A 15 9.49 -7.62 -16.37
N SER A 16 10.42 -8.44 -16.86
CA SER A 16 10.97 -9.58 -16.15
C SER A 16 12.47 -9.61 -16.32
N VAL A 17 13.18 -9.89 -15.22
CA VAL A 17 14.62 -10.11 -15.23
C VAL A 17 14.95 -11.41 -15.96
N ALA A 18 16.11 -11.48 -16.64
CA ALA A 18 16.63 -12.72 -17.23
C ALA A 18 16.59 -13.90 -16.23
N GLU A 19 16.15 -15.08 -16.67
CA GLU A 19 15.87 -16.24 -15.79
C GLU A 19 17.05 -16.64 -14.89
N GLN A 20 18.28 -16.50 -15.38
CA GLN A 20 19.50 -16.77 -14.61
C GLN A 20 19.67 -15.90 -13.35
N TYR A 21 19.10 -14.69 -13.33
CA TYR A 21 19.21 -13.75 -12.20
C TYR A 21 17.91 -13.61 -11.40
N LYS A 22 16.83 -14.28 -11.83
CA LYS A 22 15.49 -14.15 -11.23
C LYS A 22 15.45 -14.46 -9.74
N ARG A 23 16.14 -15.53 -9.31
CA ARG A 23 16.23 -15.91 -7.90
C ARG A 23 16.91 -14.82 -7.07
N GLU A 24 18.03 -14.30 -7.55
CA GLU A 24 18.79 -13.26 -6.85
C GLU A 24 18.01 -11.93 -6.80
N PHE A 25 17.32 -11.58 -7.89
CA PHE A 25 16.44 -10.41 -7.92
C PHE A 25 15.35 -10.51 -6.86
N VAL A 26 14.66 -11.67 -6.78
CA VAL A 26 13.61 -11.91 -5.76
C VAL A 26 14.16 -11.79 -4.35
N LEU A 27 15.36 -12.31 -4.07
CA LEU A 27 16.01 -12.17 -2.77
C LEU A 27 16.27 -10.71 -2.42
N THR A 28 16.82 -9.95 -3.37
CA THR A 28 17.14 -8.53 -3.16
C THR A 28 15.87 -7.70 -2.93
N VAL A 29 14.81 -7.94 -3.71
CA VAL A 29 13.51 -7.29 -3.51
C VAL A 29 12.93 -7.62 -2.14
N ASN A 30 13.00 -8.89 -1.72
CA ASN A 30 12.52 -9.31 -0.41
C ASN A 30 13.30 -8.65 0.74
N GLU A 31 14.63 -8.53 0.63
CA GLU A 31 15.45 -7.82 1.61
C GLU A 31 15.03 -6.35 1.75
N ILE A 32 14.85 -5.66 0.63
CA ILE A 32 14.41 -4.26 0.62
C ILE A 32 13.02 -4.15 1.25
N ASN A 33 12.08 -4.99 0.84
CA ASN A 33 10.70 -4.95 1.33
C ASN A 33 10.62 -5.29 2.83
N VAL A 34 11.37 -6.28 3.33
CA VAL A 34 11.43 -6.59 4.76
C VAL A 34 11.89 -5.37 5.56
N ARG A 35 12.94 -4.67 5.11
CA ARG A 35 13.41 -3.46 5.78
C ARG A 35 12.35 -2.36 5.75
N ARG A 36 11.76 -2.09 4.58
CA ARG A 36 10.75 -1.03 4.41
C ARG A 36 9.50 -1.30 5.24
N VAL A 37 9.00 -2.54 5.25
CA VAL A 37 7.82 -2.92 6.04
C VAL A 37 8.06 -2.74 7.53
N LYS A 38 9.24 -3.11 8.06
CA LYS A 38 9.56 -2.86 9.48
C LYS A 38 9.51 -1.38 9.81
N VAL A 39 10.10 -0.52 8.97
CA VAL A 39 10.06 0.93 9.15
C VAL A 39 8.62 1.43 9.10
N THR A 40 7.85 1.05 8.08
CA THR A 40 6.43 1.42 7.95
C THR A 40 5.61 0.98 9.17
N ALA A 41 5.77 -0.25 9.65
CA ALA A 41 5.05 -0.76 10.81
C ALA A 41 5.39 0.04 12.08
N ILE A 42 6.66 0.35 12.33
CA ILE A 42 7.08 1.20 13.45
C ILE A 42 6.45 2.59 13.35
N THR A 43 6.45 3.19 12.15
CA THR A 43 5.82 4.50 11.93
C THR A 43 4.33 4.47 12.28
N PHE A 44 3.58 3.46 11.82
CA PHE A 44 2.16 3.33 12.16
C PHE A 44 1.94 3.06 13.65
N ILE A 45 2.77 2.24 14.31
CA ILE A 45 2.68 2.05 15.77
C ILE A 45 2.80 3.40 16.51
N ILE A 46 3.75 4.25 16.12
CA ILE A 46 3.93 5.56 16.74
C ILE A 46 2.74 6.47 16.44
N LEU A 47 2.33 6.59 15.17
CA LEU A 47 1.23 7.46 14.76
C LEU A 47 -0.09 7.05 15.40
N GLU A 48 -0.44 5.76 15.34
CA GLU A 48 -1.67 5.25 15.95
C GLU A 48 -1.63 5.38 17.48
N GLY A 49 -0.46 5.19 18.11
CA GLY A 49 -0.29 5.45 19.55
C GLY A 49 -0.61 6.91 19.92
N ILE A 50 -0.15 7.87 19.12
CA ILE A 50 -0.47 9.29 19.31
C ILE A 50 -1.99 9.53 19.13
N LEU A 51 -2.60 8.98 18.08
CA LEU A 51 -4.03 9.15 17.80
C LEU A 51 -4.92 8.53 18.90
N ILE A 52 -4.53 7.38 19.44
CA ILE A 52 -5.21 6.74 20.57
C ILE A 52 -5.15 7.65 21.81
N ILE A 53 -3.98 8.21 22.12
CA ILE A 53 -3.83 9.14 23.26
C ILE A 53 -4.71 10.38 23.06
N ILE A 54 -4.70 10.97 21.86
CA ILE A 54 -5.55 12.12 21.53
C ILE A 54 -7.04 11.77 21.71
N SER A 55 -7.48 10.62 21.20
CA SER A 55 -8.86 10.16 21.34
C SER A 55 -9.26 10.00 22.82
N LEU A 56 -8.40 9.39 23.64
CA LEU A 56 -8.65 9.21 25.07
C LEU A 56 -8.73 10.53 25.83
N VAL A 57 -7.89 11.52 25.48
CA VAL A 57 -7.91 12.85 26.13
C VAL A 57 -9.15 13.65 25.73
N LYS A 58 -9.54 13.61 24.45
CA LYS A 58 -10.70 14.34 23.93
C LYS A 58 -12.02 13.78 24.48
N ASN A 59 -12.15 12.46 24.57
CA ASN A 59 -13.43 11.80 24.78
C ASN A 59 -13.67 11.33 26.23
N LYS A 60 -13.10 12.02 27.24
CA LYS A 60 -13.11 11.61 28.66
C LYS A 60 -14.49 11.30 29.26
N SER A 61 -15.58 11.86 28.71
CA SER A 61 -16.96 11.64 29.20
C SER A 61 -17.88 10.91 28.20
N ASP A 62 -17.48 10.74 26.94
CA ASP A 62 -18.38 10.36 25.83
C ASP A 62 -17.72 9.40 24.80
N PHE A 63 -16.75 8.60 25.24
CA PHE A 63 -15.93 7.70 24.40
C PHE A 63 -16.72 6.76 23.47
N PHE A 64 -17.95 6.39 23.84
CA PHE A 64 -18.79 5.47 23.08
C PHE A 64 -19.78 6.15 22.13
N LYS A 65 -19.75 7.48 22.00
CA LYS A 65 -20.60 8.18 21.04
C LYS A 65 -20.07 8.00 19.62
N GLN A 66 -21.00 7.87 18.68
CA GLN A 66 -20.68 7.84 17.26
C GLN A 66 -20.42 9.26 16.76
N PRO A 67 -19.47 9.47 15.83
CA PRO A 67 -18.64 8.45 15.16
C PRO A 67 -17.32 8.11 15.89
N ASP A 68 -16.99 8.77 17.01
CA ASP A 68 -15.69 8.68 17.69
C ASP A 68 -15.29 7.25 18.12
N VAL A 69 -16.28 6.41 18.48
CA VAL A 69 -16.04 4.99 18.80
C VAL A 69 -15.48 4.21 17.61
N TYR A 70 -15.92 4.52 16.39
CA TYR A 70 -15.45 3.85 15.17
C TYR A 70 -14.01 4.25 14.85
N TYR A 71 -13.68 5.53 14.94
CA TYR A 71 -12.31 6.02 14.77
C TYR A 71 -11.37 5.39 15.80
N SER A 72 -11.77 5.35 17.07
CA SER A 72 -10.96 4.75 18.13
C SER A 72 -10.72 3.26 17.90
N GLY A 73 -11.74 2.52 17.47
CA GLY A 73 -11.61 1.13 17.07
C GLY A 73 -10.65 0.93 15.90
N MET A 74 -10.71 1.80 14.89
CA MET A 74 -9.79 1.78 13.75
C MET A 74 -8.34 2.02 14.18
N TYR A 75 -8.07 3.02 15.04
CA TYR A 75 -6.72 3.30 15.52
C TYR A 75 -6.14 2.10 16.29
N VAL A 76 -6.92 1.51 17.20
CA VAL A 76 -6.51 0.32 17.97
C VAL A 76 -6.27 -0.88 17.05
N LEU A 77 -7.14 -1.10 16.06
CA LEU A 77 -6.99 -2.18 15.08
C LEU A 77 -5.65 -2.08 14.34
N LEU A 78 -5.34 -0.90 13.78
CA LEU A 78 -4.10 -0.72 13.03
C LEU A 78 -2.87 -0.74 13.93
N PHE A 79 -2.96 -0.22 15.16
CA PHE A 79 -1.89 -0.29 16.15
C PHE A 79 -1.50 -1.75 16.45
N ILE A 80 -2.48 -2.58 16.85
CA ILE A 80 -2.25 -3.99 17.17
C ILE A 80 -1.75 -4.75 15.95
N ALA A 81 -2.40 -4.57 14.80
CA ALA A 81 -1.99 -5.26 13.59
C ALA A 81 -0.56 -4.89 13.18
N SER A 82 -0.17 -3.62 13.27
CA SER A 82 1.20 -3.18 12.96
C SER A 82 2.24 -3.83 13.87
N ILE A 83 1.95 -4.01 15.16
CA ILE A 83 2.81 -4.77 16.09
C ILE A 83 2.94 -6.23 15.62
N LEU A 84 1.82 -6.89 15.30
CA LEU A 84 1.83 -8.29 14.87
C LEU A 84 2.64 -8.47 13.58
N TYR A 85 2.41 -7.63 12.57
CA TYR A 85 3.19 -7.69 11.32
C TYR A 85 4.67 -7.39 11.57
N LEU A 86 5.01 -6.41 12.42
CA LEU A 86 6.40 -6.11 12.77
C LEU A 86 7.10 -7.35 13.35
N LEU A 87 6.47 -8.03 14.30
CA LEU A 87 7.02 -9.25 14.92
C LEU A 87 7.20 -10.37 13.88
N VAL A 88 6.23 -10.56 12.99
CA VAL A 88 6.33 -11.53 11.89
C VAL A 88 7.52 -11.18 10.97
N PHE A 89 7.66 -9.92 10.55
CA PHE A 89 8.76 -9.50 9.67
C PHE A 89 10.13 -9.51 10.36
N ILE A 90 10.20 -9.32 11.67
CA ILE A 90 11.43 -9.54 12.45
C ILE A 90 11.84 -11.01 12.35
N LYS A 91 10.90 -11.94 12.51
CA LYS A 91 11.17 -13.39 12.41
C LYS A 91 11.55 -13.80 10.99
N LEU A 92 10.75 -13.44 9.98
CA LEU A 92 11.00 -13.81 8.58
C LEU A 92 12.30 -13.19 8.05
N GLY A 93 12.63 -11.98 8.49
CA GLY A 93 13.86 -11.29 8.09
C GLY A 93 15.16 -11.95 8.58
N LYS A 94 15.12 -12.93 9.49
CA LYS A 94 16.31 -13.67 9.94
C LYS A 94 16.82 -14.67 8.90
N ASN A 95 15.94 -15.20 8.04
CA ASN A 95 16.30 -16.14 6.99
C ASN A 95 15.44 -15.90 5.74
N ILE A 96 15.81 -14.85 5.00
CA ILE A 96 15.11 -14.41 3.80
C ILE A 96 15.19 -15.45 2.67
N PRO A 97 16.34 -16.12 2.42
CA PRO A 97 16.41 -17.15 1.39
C PRO A 97 15.45 -18.32 1.59
N ALA A 98 15.21 -18.74 2.83
CA ALA A 98 14.27 -19.83 3.14
C ALA A 98 12.80 -19.38 3.15
N SER A 99 12.52 -18.08 3.35
CA SER A 99 11.18 -17.57 3.62
C SER A 99 10.61 -16.69 2.51
N GLY A 100 11.21 -16.69 1.31
CA GLY A 100 10.95 -15.71 0.25
C GLY A 100 9.48 -15.56 -0.15
N THR A 101 8.79 -16.67 -0.46
CA THR A 101 7.36 -16.63 -0.83
C THR A 101 6.49 -16.13 0.31
N LEU A 102 6.78 -16.55 1.55
CA LEU A 102 6.02 -16.13 2.72
C LEU A 102 6.19 -14.64 2.99
N ILE A 103 7.40 -14.09 2.83
CA ILE A 103 7.67 -12.64 2.91
C ILE A 103 6.80 -11.87 1.91
N GLN A 104 6.69 -12.35 0.67
CA GLN A 104 5.87 -11.69 -0.35
C GLN A 104 4.38 -11.72 -0.01
N VAL A 105 3.85 -12.90 0.35
CA VAL A 105 2.42 -13.06 0.69
C VAL A 105 2.05 -12.22 1.90
N ILE A 106 2.84 -12.26 2.97
CA ILE A 106 2.61 -11.46 4.18
C ILE A 106 2.80 -9.96 3.89
N GLY A 107 3.72 -9.59 2.99
CA GLY A 107 3.91 -8.19 2.57
C GLY A 107 2.72 -7.64 1.79
N ILE A 108 2.18 -8.43 0.87
CA ILE A 108 0.94 -8.09 0.16
C ILE A 108 -0.21 -7.97 1.15
N SER A 109 -0.35 -8.94 2.06
CA SER A 109 -1.39 -8.93 3.09
C SER A 109 -1.32 -7.69 3.98
N PHE A 110 -0.13 -7.30 4.45
CA PHE A 110 0.05 -6.08 5.24
C PHE A 110 -0.31 -4.82 4.44
N THR A 111 0.10 -4.77 3.18
CA THR A 111 -0.20 -3.65 2.28
C THR A 111 -1.70 -3.51 2.04
N CYS A 112 -2.41 -4.62 1.81
CA CYS A 112 -3.86 -4.64 1.71
C CYS A 112 -4.51 -4.15 3.00
N LEU A 113 -4.05 -4.62 4.17
CA LEU A 113 -4.58 -4.16 5.45
C LEU A 113 -4.44 -2.64 5.60
N LEU A 114 -3.25 -2.08 5.34
CA LEU A 114 -3.03 -0.63 5.40
C LEU A 114 -3.96 0.13 4.46
N LEU A 115 -4.07 -0.32 3.21
CA LEU A 115 -4.89 0.36 2.22
C LEU A 115 -6.39 0.27 2.55
N TYR A 116 -6.88 -0.90 2.96
CA TYR A 116 -8.28 -1.10 3.33
C TYR A 116 -8.63 -0.36 4.61
N TRP A 117 -7.70 -0.27 5.55
CA TRP A 117 -7.87 0.57 6.73
C TRP A 117 -8.02 2.04 6.34
N CYS A 118 -7.18 2.55 5.44
CA CYS A 118 -7.28 3.92 4.92
C CYS A 118 -8.58 4.16 4.14
N VAL A 119 -9.09 3.16 3.41
CA VAL A 119 -10.44 3.19 2.81
C VAL A 119 -11.49 3.32 3.91
N GLY A 120 -11.41 2.54 4.98
CA GLY A 120 -12.33 2.61 6.11
C GLY A 120 -12.35 3.98 6.78
N ILE A 121 -11.18 4.57 7.04
CA ILE A 121 -11.09 5.95 7.55
C ILE A 121 -11.69 6.95 6.55
N ALA A 122 -11.35 6.86 5.27
CA ALA A 122 -11.89 7.77 4.26
C ALA A 122 -13.43 7.67 4.11
N LEU A 123 -14.01 6.49 4.38
CA LEU A 123 -15.46 6.30 4.45
C LEU A 123 -16.05 6.95 5.71
N LEU A 124 -15.41 6.79 6.88
CA LEU A 124 -15.83 7.47 8.12
C LEU A 124 -15.74 9.01 7.99
N ASP A 125 -14.70 9.50 7.32
CA ASP A 125 -14.47 10.93 7.05
C ASP A 125 -15.61 11.55 6.23
N GLN A 126 -16.36 10.75 5.46
CA GLN A 126 -17.54 11.22 4.74
C GLN A 126 -18.65 11.72 5.66
N LEU A 127 -18.78 11.13 6.86
CA LEU A 127 -19.78 11.51 7.84
C LEU A 127 -19.47 12.86 8.50
N SER A 128 -18.22 13.33 8.38
CA SER A 128 -17.75 14.55 9.05
C SER A 128 -17.50 15.70 8.06
N TYR A 129 -16.66 15.48 7.04
CA TYR A 129 -16.23 16.55 6.12
C TYR A 129 -16.10 16.12 4.65
N GLY A 130 -16.42 14.87 4.29
CA GLY A 130 -16.57 14.45 2.89
C GLY A 130 -15.25 14.18 2.14
N GLN A 131 -14.10 14.29 2.81
CA GLN A 131 -12.78 14.19 2.16
C GLN A 131 -12.28 12.74 2.09
N ILE A 132 -11.46 12.46 1.09
CA ILE A 132 -10.90 11.11 0.81
C ILE A 132 -9.37 11.09 0.89
N ILE A 133 -8.79 12.10 1.54
CA ILE A 133 -7.35 12.38 1.51
C ILE A 133 -6.53 11.23 2.10
N VAL A 134 -7.02 10.58 3.15
CA VAL A 134 -6.35 9.42 3.78
C VAL A 134 -6.17 8.27 2.79
N TYR A 135 -7.18 8.01 1.95
CA TYR A 135 -7.09 6.99 0.91
C TYR A 135 -6.12 7.39 -0.22
N ILE A 136 -6.17 8.64 -0.69
CA ILE A 136 -5.26 9.13 -1.74
C ILE A 136 -3.80 9.07 -1.28
N VAL A 137 -3.51 9.53 -0.06
CA VAL A 137 -2.15 9.48 0.51
C VAL A 137 -1.68 8.04 0.65
N ALA A 138 -2.56 7.11 1.03
CA ALA A 138 -2.23 5.70 1.10
C ALA A 138 -1.85 5.10 -0.26
N LEU A 139 -2.61 5.39 -1.32
CA LEU A 139 -2.31 4.95 -2.69
C LEU A 139 -0.90 5.38 -3.11
N ILE A 140 -0.59 6.67 -2.95
CA ILE A 140 0.71 7.23 -3.33
C ILE A 140 1.83 6.65 -2.46
N SER A 141 1.62 6.50 -1.16
CA SER A 141 2.60 5.93 -0.23
C SER A 141 2.91 4.48 -0.57
N ILE A 142 1.89 3.67 -0.89
CA ILE A 142 2.08 2.27 -1.30
C ILE A 142 2.72 2.18 -2.68
N ALA A 143 2.46 3.10 -3.60
CA ALA A 143 3.18 3.16 -4.87
C ALA A 143 4.68 3.49 -4.67
N ALA A 144 5.01 4.27 -3.64
CA ALA A 144 6.36 4.77 -3.38
C ALA A 144 7.20 3.89 -2.44
N VAL A 145 6.60 3.07 -1.57
CA VAL A 145 7.34 2.33 -0.54
C VAL A 145 7.70 0.92 -0.98
N PRO A 146 6.79 -0.06 -1.06
CA PRO A 146 7.13 -1.42 -1.47
C PRO A 146 7.57 -1.51 -2.94
N PHE A 147 8.32 -2.55 -3.26
CA PHE A 147 8.52 -3.03 -4.62
C PHE A 147 7.69 -4.29 -4.83
N PHE A 148 6.62 -4.16 -5.59
CA PHE A 148 5.78 -5.26 -6.03
C PHE A 148 5.69 -5.25 -7.55
N SER A 149 5.39 -6.41 -8.12
CA SER A 149 5.17 -6.49 -9.56
C SER A 149 3.98 -5.61 -9.97
N PRO A 150 3.98 -5.05 -11.20
CA PRO A 150 2.91 -4.20 -11.70
C PRO A 150 1.50 -4.79 -11.55
N LEU A 151 1.36 -6.10 -11.82
CA LEU A 151 0.08 -6.80 -11.67
C LEU A 151 -0.33 -6.93 -10.20
N THR A 152 0.61 -7.23 -9.30
CA THR A 152 0.33 -7.32 -7.87
C THR A 152 -0.22 -5.99 -7.33
N VAL A 153 0.41 -4.86 -7.67
CA VAL A 153 -0.05 -3.55 -7.20
C VAL A 153 -1.39 -3.18 -7.81
N LEU A 154 -1.60 -3.48 -9.10
CA LEU A 154 -2.89 -3.26 -9.74
C LEU A 154 -4.01 -3.99 -8.99
N LEU A 155 -3.79 -5.26 -8.63
CA LEU A 155 -4.79 -6.06 -7.92
C LEU A 155 -5.08 -5.50 -6.52
N ILE A 156 -4.04 -5.08 -5.77
CA ILE A 156 -4.19 -4.46 -4.45
C ILE A 156 -5.00 -3.15 -4.54
N PHE A 157 -4.67 -2.29 -5.51
CA PHE A 157 -5.34 -1.01 -5.68
C PHE A 157 -6.77 -1.19 -6.19
N PHE A 158 -6.96 -2.07 -7.16
CA PHE A 158 -8.28 -2.35 -7.71
C PHE A 158 -9.22 -2.92 -6.65
N SER A 159 -8.77 -3.86 -5.82
CA SER A 159 -9.61 -4.40 -4.74
C SER A 159 -9.99 -3.32 -3.71
N ALA A 160 -9.08 -2.44 -3.34
CA ALA A 160 -9.37 -1.31 -2.46
C ALA A 160 -10.38 -0.34 -3.09
N GLN A 161 -10.24 -0.06 -4.39
CA GLN A 161 -11.15 0.82 -5.12
C GLN A 161 -12.56 0.25 -5.22
N VAL A 162 -12.68 -1.06 -5.46
CA VAL A 162 -13.99 -1.73 -5.48
C VAL A 162 -14.66 -1.59 -4.11
N LEU A 163 -13.93 -1.83 -3.02
CA LEU A 163 -14.46 -1.64 -1.67
C LEU A 163 -14.89 -0.18 -1.43
N PHE A 164 -14.02 0.76 -1.77
CA PHE A 164 -14.28 2.19 -1.61
C PHE A 164 -15.55 2.63 -2.35
N ILE A 165 -15.67 2.32 -3.64
CA ILE A 165 -16.85 2.67 -4.45
C ILE A 165 -18.11 1.96 -3.94
N ALA A 166 -18.02 0.68 -3.58
CA ALA A 166 -19.17 -0.10 -3.14
C ALA A 166 -19.76 0.42 -1.82
N PHE A 167 -18.91 0.87 -0.89
CA PHE A 167 -19.36 1.33 0.43
C PHE A 167 -19.66 2.83 0.52
N MET A 168 -19.10 3.66 -0.35
CA MET A 168 -19.24 5.12 -0.30
C MET A 168 -20.69 5.66 -0.24
N PRO A 169 -21.69 5.10 -0.97
CA PRO A 169 -23.09 5.56 -0.88
C PRO A 169 -23.74 5.39 0.50
N TYR A 170 -23.21 4.50 1.34
CA TYR A 170 -23.72 4.29 2.70
C TYR A 170 -23.23 5.36 3.68
N PHE A 171 -22.16 6.08 3.33
CA PHE A 171 -21.53 7.10 4.19
C PHE A 171 -21.70 8.53 3.64
N GLN A 172 -22.10 8.70 2.38
CA GLN A 172 -22.31 10.00 1.76
C GLN A 172 -23.58 9.99 0.90
N GLN A 173 -24.51 10.89 1.18
CA GLN A 173 -25.78 11.00 0.45
C GLN A 173 -25.75 12.05 -0.66
N SER A 174 -24.83 13.02 -0.60
CA SER A 174 -24.71 14.03 -1.66
C SER A 174 -24.15 13.42 -2.94
N THR A 175 -24.96 13.40 -3.99
CA THR A 175 -24.59 12.87 -5.31
C THR A 175 -23.41 13.63 -5.94
N GLU A 176 -23.31 14.94 -5.70
CA GLU A 176 -22.19 15.77 -6.18
C GLU A 176 -20.87 15.35 -5.52
N ILE A 177 -20.89 15.14 -4.20
CA ILE A 177 -19.69 14.70 -3.45
C ILE A 177 -19.30 13.27 -3.86
N LEU A 178 -20.27 12.37 -4.01
CA LEU A 178 -20.04 11.00 -4.49
C LEU A 178 -19.35 11.01 -5.86
N TYR A 179 -19.89 11.77 -6.81
CA TYR A 179 -19.34 11.88 -8.16
C TYR A 179 -17.90 12.40 -8.14
N GLY A 180 -17.65 13.48 -7.39
CA GLY A 180 -16.31 14.04 -7.23
C GLY A 180 -15.32 13.04 -6.63
N ASN A 181 -15.72 12.33 -5.57
CA ASN A 181 -14.86 11.35 -4.90
C ASN A 181 -14.59 10.11 -5.78
N TYR A 182 -15.53 9.67 -6.60
CA TYR A 182 -15.30 8.57 -7.56
C TYR A 182 -14.29 8.94 -8.65
N ILE A 183 -14.41 10.13 -9.23
CA ILE A 183 -13.46 10.61 -10.23
C ILE A 183 -12.08 10.73 -9.60
N ASN A 184 -11.99 11.43 -8.47
CA ASN A 184 -10.72 11.73 -7.83
C ASN A 184 -10.00 10.44 -7.39
N SER A 185 -10.68 9.55 -6.66
CA SER A 185 -10.07 8.28 -6.24
C SER A 185 -9.60 7.43 -7.41
N THR A 186 -10.38 7.34 -8.48
CA THR A 186 -10.01 6.57 -9.68
C THR A 186 -8.81 7.19 -10.40
N ALA A 187 -8.76 8.51 -10.54
CA ALA A 187 -7.64 9.20 -11.15
C ALA A 187 -6.35 8.99 -10.35
N PHE A 188 -6.40 9.15 -9.02
CA PHE A 188 -5.25 8.94 -8.15
C PHE A 188 -4.81 7.48 -8.09
N LEU A 189 -5.73 6.52 -8.21
CA LEU A 189 -5.37 5.11 -8.35
C LEU A 189 -4.54 4.86 -9.60
N ILE A 190 -4.97 5.38 -10.75
CA ILE A 190 -4.25 5.22 -12.02
C ILE A 190 -2.85 5.83 -11.91
N ILE A 191 -2.75 7.04 -11.35
CA ILE A 191 -1.47 7.73 -11.14
C ILE A 191 -0.56 6.92 -10.21
N ALA A 192 -1.07 6.49 -9.06
CA ALA A 192 -0.31 5.70 -8.10
C ALA A 192 0.16 4.38 -8.72
N TRP A 193 -0.69 3.71 -9.51
CA TRP A 193 -0.32 2.48 -10.19
C TRP A 193 0.83 2.72 -11.19
N VAL A 194 0.73 3.77 -12.02
CA VAL A 194 1.79 4.15 -12.96
C VAL A 194 3.10 4.46 -12.23
N ILE A 195 3.06 5.19 -11.12
CA ILE A 195 4.25 5.48 -10.28
C ILE A 195 4.89 4.16 -9.81
N SER A 196 4.08 3.22 -9.32
CA SER A 196 4.59 1.94 -8.87
C SER A 196 5.22 1.13 -10.01
N CYS A 197 4.62 1.16 -11.20
CA CYS A 197 5.16 0.49 -12.39
C CYS A 197 6.51 1.07 -12.79
N ILE A 198 6.61 2.39 -12.93
CA ILE A 198 7.87 3.08 -13.29
C ILE A 198 8.97 2.69 -12.29
N ARG A 199 8.68 2.76 -10.99
CA ARG A 199 9.65 2.41 -9.95
C ARG A 199 10.11 0.96 -10.02
N TYR A 200 9.18 0.02 -10.26
CA TYR A 200 9.53 -1.39 -10.37
C TYR A 200 10.40 -1.66 -11.61
N ILE A 201 10.05 -1.04 -12.74
CA ILE A 201 10.77 -1.20 -14.01
C ILE A 201 12.18 -0.62 -13.91
N SER A 202 12.32 0.61 -13.41
CA SER A 202 13.64 1.22 -13.21
C SER A 202 14.51 0.39 -12.27
N TYR A 203 13.92 -0.23 -11.24
CA TYR A 203 14.66 -1.12 -10.35
C TYR A 203 15.12 -2.42 -11.04
N VAL A 204 14.31 -2.98 -11.95
CA VAL A 204 14.69 -4.12 -12.78
C VAL A 204 15.85 -3.74 -13.70
N GLU A 205 15.74 -2.63 -14.43
CA GLU A 205 16.78 -2.13 -15.34
C GLU A 205 18.11 -1.89 -14.61
N ASP A 206 18.08 -1.21 -13.46
CA ASP A 206 19.25 -0.97 -12.62
C ASP A 206 19.92 -2.27 -12.15
N PHE A 207 19.12 -3.27 -11.81
CA PHE A 207 19.61 -4.57 -11.36
C PHE A 207 20.33 -5.31 -12.51
N GLU A 208 19.73 -5.35 -13.70
CA GLU A 208 20.32 -6.00 -14.86
C GLU A 208 21.60 -5.30 -15.34
N HIS A 209 21.61 -3.96 -15.35
CA HIS A 209 22.81 -3.17 -15.67
C HIS A 209 23.97 -3.48 -14.74
N LYS A 210 23.72 -3.57 -13.43
CA LYS A 210 24.75 -3.94 -12.44
C LYS A 210 25.32 -5.33 -12.71
N LYS A 211 24.46 -6.30 -13.02
CA LYS A 211 24.86 -7.68 -13.29
C LYS A 211 25.73 -7.81 -14.54
N ASN A 212 25.30 -7.17 -15.63
CA ASN A 212 26.01 -7.20 -16.91
C ASN A 212 27.39 -6.53 -16.85
N ASN A 213 27.57 -5.51 -15.99
CA ASN A 213 28.88 -4.88 -15.80
C ASN A 213 29.83 -5.75 -14.97
N THR A 214 29.37 -6.36 -13.86
CA THR A 214 30.20 -7.31 -13.07
C THR A 214 30.57 -8.59 -13.82
N GLY A 215 29.78 -8.99 -14.82
CA GLY A 215 30.09 -10.15 -15.67
C GLY A 215 31.15 -9.88 -16.75
N LYS A 216 31.46 -8.62 -17.05
CA LYS A 216 32.51 -8.22 -18.01
C LYS A 216 33.90 -8.06 -17.37
N GLU A 217 33.97 -8.01 -16.05
CA GLU A 217 35.22 -7.87 -15.27
C GLU A 217 35.78 -9.24 -14.78
N ARG A 218 35.19 -10.35 -15.23
CA ARG A 218 35.67 -11.72 -14.99
C ARG A 218 36.02 -12.39 -16.31
#